data_AF-A0A2D7FJ99-F1
#
_entry.id   AF-A0A2D7FJ99-F1
#
_cell.length_a   1.000
_cell.length_b   1.000
_cell.length_c   1.000
_cell.angle_alpha   90.00
_cell.angle_beta   90.00
_cell.angle_gamma   90.00
#
_symmetry.space_group_name_H-M   'P 1'
#
loop_
_entity.id
_entity.type
_entity.pdbx_description
1 polymer ?
#
loop_
_entity_poly.entity_id
_entity_poly.type
_entity_poly.pdbx_seq_one_letter_code
_entity_poly.pdbx_strand_id
1 'polypeptide(L)'
;MDVSLPICQIPTKSWWGSLDAMGAGNTARRKVGVFLNWCLQQGFIAEAVKIPGKPSYPKGDIEILSNKDVSSLIKSCPSDLLGHIWLCLCLGLRVAEAMKVEHLSVKGGYLIVGANAAKTKSRRVLDLPEHHGHYASLIRPQVNLKKRMLSLRDESGITNWPRNVMRHTAASHWLNRLQSAEAAALHLGNSPVMLHRHYKALVTKDESEEFFGIWDQHVKTAK
;
A
#
# COMPACT_ATOMS: atom_id res chain seq x y z
N MET A 1 30.68 -30.21 -17.55
CA MET A 1 30.51 -29.22 -16.47
C MET A 1 31.89 -28.88 -15.95
N ASP A 2 32.22 -27.60 -15.88
CA ASP A 2 33.45 -27.16 -15.23
C ASP A 2 33.30 -27.36 -13.71
N VAL A 3 33.89 -28.44 -13.19
CA VAL A 3 33.84 -28.81 -11.77
C VAL A 3 34.77 -27.95 -10.90
N SER A 4 35.49 -26.98 -11.50
CA SER A 4 36.34 -26.03 -10.78
C SER A 4 35.55 -24.98 -10.01
N LEU A 5 34.25 -24.81 -10.32
CA LEU A 5 33.41 -23.82 -9.67
C LEU A 5 32.80 -24.38 -8.36
N PRO A 6 33.04 -23.76 -7.19
CA PRO A 6 32.54 -24.26 -5.90
C PRO A 6 31.01 -24.42 -5.84
N ILE A 7 30.27 -23.68 -6.67
CA ILE A 7 28.81 -23.66 -6.67
C ILE A 7 28.18 -24.99 -7.09
N CYS A 8 28.83 -25.75 -7.99
CA CYS A 8 28.31 -27.05 -8.44
C CYS A 8 28.46 -28.14 -7.35
N GLN A 9 29.21 -27.85 -6.29
CA GLN A 9 29.44 -28.76 -5.16
C GLN A 9 28.39 -28.58 -4.05
N ILE A 10 27.59 -27.51 -4.09
CA ILE A 10 26.59 -27.22 -3.07
C ILE A 10 25.20 -27.62 -3.57
N PRO A 11 24.58 -28.69 -3.02
CA PRO A 11 23.27 -29.12 -3.48
C PRO A 11 22.20 -28.12 -3.05
N THR A 12 21.12 -28.05 -3.83
CA THR A 12 19.96 -27.18 -3.55
C THR A 12 19.40 -27.37 -2.13
N LYS A 13 19.47 -28.59 -1.59
CA LYS A 13 19.09 -28.91 -0.21
C LYS A 13 19.91 -28.13 0.83
N SER A 14 21.22 -27.97 0.62
CA SER A 14 22.10 -27.20 1.51
C SER A 14 21.75 -25.72 1.49
N TRP A 15 21.48 -25.16 0.31
CA TRP A 15 21.00 -23.78 0.18
C TRP A 15 19.70 -23.54 0.96
N TRP A 16 18.74 -24.47 0.87
CA TRP A 16 17.48 -24.40 1.64
C TRP A 16 17.71 -24.53 3.14
N GLY A 17 18.54 -25.47 3.57
CA GLY A 17 18.90 -25.66 4.97
C GLY A 17 19.56 -24.41 5.57
N SER A 18 20.46 -23.75 4.84
CA SER A 18 21.07 -22.49 5.28
C SER A 18 20.05 -21.35 5.39
N LEU A 19 19.14 -21.23 4.43
CA LEU A 19 18.06 -20.23 4.51
C LEU A 19 17.15 -20.48 5.72
N ASP A 20 16.85 -21.73 6.03
CA ASP A 20 16.01 -22.10 7.17
C ASP A 20 16.71 -21.84 8.50
N ALA A 21 17.99 -22.19 8.60
CA ALA A 21 18.83 -21.90 9.76
C ALA A 21 18.95 -20.38 10.04
N MET A 22 18.92 -19.56 8.99
CA MET A 22 18.91 -18.09 9.11
C MET A 22 17.51 -17.52 9.42
N GLY A 23 16.46 -18.35 9.50
CA GLY A 23 15.08 -17.88 9.61
C GLY A 23 14.63 -17.05 8.39
N ALA A 24 15.26 -17.25 7.23
CA ALA A 24 15.06 -16.44 6.05
C ALA A 24 13.73 -16.78 5.36
N GLY A 25 12.86 -15.79 5.24
CA GLY A 25 11.53 -15.99 4.64
C GLY A 25 11.53 -16.27 3.13
N ASN A 26 10.34 -16.50 2.58
CA ASN A 26 10.13 -16.85 1.15
C ASN A 26 10.76 -15.88 0.14
N THR A 27 10.91 -14.60 0.51
CA THR A 27 11.61 -13.61 -0.33
C THR A 27 13.07 -14.00 -0.56
N ALA A 28 13.76 -14.50 0.46
CA ALA A 28 15.16 -14.93 0.35
C ALA A 28 15.26 -16.22 -0.49
N ARG A 29 14.39 -17.20 -0.25
CA ARG A 29 14.29 -18.42 -1.08
C ARG A 29 14.08 -18.08 -2.55
N ARG A 30 13.20 -17.13 -2.87
CA ARG A 30 12.96 -16.66 -4.24
C ARG A 30 14.18 -16.00 -4.85
N LYS A 31 14.91 -15.17 -4.10
CA LYS A 31 16.17 -14.55 -4.56
C LYS A 31 17.25 -15.58 -4.86
N VAL A 32 17.40 -16.59 -4.00
CA VAL A 32 18.35 -17.70 -4.22
C VAL A 32 17.98 -18.47 -5.48
N GLY A 33 16.70 -18.80 -5.71
CA GLY A 33 16.34 -19.45 -6.95
C GLY A 33 16.47 -18.56 -8.19
N VAL A 34 16.31 -17.23 -8.09
CA VAL A 34 16.66 -16.32 -9.21
C VAL A 34 18.16 -16.39 -9.51
N PHE A 35 19.01 -16.34 -8.49
CA PHE A 35 20.46 -16.49 -8.63
C PHE A 35 20.85 -17.84 -9.25
N LEU A 36 20.30 -18.94 -8.77
CA LEU A 36 20.61 -20.28 -9.30
C LEU A 36 20.14 -20.45 -10.75
N ASN A 37 19.00 -19.87 -11.12
CA ASN A 37 18.57 -19.85 -12.53
C ASN A 37 19.46 -18.97 -13.41
N TRP A 38 20.02 -17.88 -12.87
CA TRP A 38 21.07 -17.13 -13.57
C TRP A 38 22.34 -17.97 -13.74
N CYS A 39 22.79 -18.70 -12.70
CA CYS A 39 23.92 -19.62 -12.79
C CYS A 39 23.73 -20.72 -13.85
N LEU A 40 22.51 -21.22 -14.02
CA LEU A 40 22.17 -22.16 -15.09
C LEU A 40 22.41 -21.53 -16.47
N GLN A 41 21.93 -20.29 -16.68
CA GLN A 41 22.14 -19.57 -17.94
C GLN A 41 23.62 -19.32 -18.24
N GLN A 42 24.46 -19.18 -17.21
CA GLN A 42 25.91 -19.06 -17.35
C GLN A 42 26.63 -20.40 -17.50
N GLY A 43 25.92 -21.54 -17.43
CA GLY A 43 26.51 -22.88 -17.51
C GLY A 43 27.22 -23.35 -16.23
N PHE A 44 27.03 -22.67 -15.10
CA PHE A 44 27.67 -23.02 -13.82
C PHE A 44 26.99 -24.20 -13.11
N ILE A 45 25.74 -24.49 -13.45
CA ILE A 45 24.99 -25.66 -12.98
C ILE A 45 24.30 -26.33 -14.17
N ALA A 46 24.04 -27.64 -14.09
CA ALA A 46 23.45 -28.40 -15.20
C ALA A 46 21.92 -28.39 -15.24
N GLU A 47 21.25 -28.16 -14.11
CA GLU A 47 19.80 -28.33 -14.00
C GLU A 47 19.11 -27.12 -13.39
N ALA A 48 17.90 -26.87 -13.85
CA ALA A 48 17.05 -25.80 -13.34
C ALA A 48 16.57 -26.11 -11.92
N VAL A 49 16.76 -25.14 -11.03
CA VAL A 49 16.30 -25.25 -9.65
C VAL A 49 14.82 -24.92 -9.59
N LYS A 50 14.01 -25.96 -9.33
CA LYS A 50 12.59 -25.79 -9.00
C LYS A 50 12.46 -25.36 -7.55
N ILE A 51 12.09 -24.10 -7.34
CA ILE A 51 11.66 -23.65 -6.02
C ILE A 51 10.24 -24.18 -5.83
N PRO A 52 9.97 -25.06 -4.84
CA PRO A 52 8.61 -25.44 -4.54
C PRO A 52 7.81 -24.19 -4.17
N GLY A 53 6.78 -23.89 -4.97
CA GLY A 53 5.82 -22.86 -4.63
C GLY A 53 5.10 -23.26 -3.36
N LYS A 54 5.05 -22.39 -2.35
CA LYS A 54 4.13 -22.61 -1.23
C LYS A 54 2.70 -22.62 -1.80
N PRO A 55 1.80 -23.51 -1.35
CA PRO A 55 0.40 -23.43 -1.71
C PRO A 55 -0.09 -22.00 -1.48
N SER A 56 -0.68 -21.39 -2.51
CA SER A 56 -1.35 -20.11 -2.36
C SER A 56 -2.66 -20.38 -1.65
N TYR A 57 -2.69 -20.18 -0.35
CA TYR A 57 -3.95 -20.16 0.38
C TYR A 57 -4.80 -18.98 -0.12
N PRO A 58 -6.13 -19.15 -0.28
CA PRO A 58 -7.02 -18.01 -0.44
C PRO A 58 -6.72 -17.02 0.67
N LYS A 59 -6.37 -15.79 0.31
CA LYS A 59 -6.32 -14.72 1.30
C LYS A 59 -7.76 -14.45 1.73
N GLY A 60 -7.99 -14.22 3.01
CA GLY A 60 -9.30 -13.78 3.50
C GLY A 60 -9.78 -12.51 2.78
N ASP A 61 -11.05 -12.21 2.94
CA ASP A 61 -11.67 -11.03 2.34
C ASP A 61 -10.95 -9.76 2.75
N ILE A 62 -11.00 -8.75 1.87
CA ILE A 62 -10.38 -7.47 2.17
C ILE A 62 -11.24 -6.72 3.17
N GLU A 63 -10.61 -6.37 4.28
CA GLU A 63 -11.21 -5.60 5.34
C GLU A 63 -10.87 -4.12 5.18
N ILE A 64 -11.88 -3.27 5.44
CA ILE A 64 -11.80 -1.81 5.40
C ILE A 64 -12.21 -1.22 6.75
N LEU A 65 -11.90 0.06 6.97
CA LEU A 65 -12.41 0.79 8.13
C LEU A 65 -13.87 1.19 7.89
N SER A 66 -14.71 1.09 8.92
CA SER A 66 -16.06 1.66 8.86
C SER A 66 -16.02 3.19 8.91
N ASN A 67 -17.08 3.87 8.47
CA ASN A 67 -17.19 5.32 8.59
C ASN A 67 -17.08 5.81 10.04
N LYS A 68 -17.57 5.01 11.00
CA LYS A 68 -17.38 5.26 12.43
C LYS A 68 -15.91 5.24 12.81
N ASP A 69 -15.16 4.22 12.37
CA ASP A 69 -13.72 4.12 12.64
C ASP A 69 -12.95 5.26 11.99
N VAL A 70 -13.29 5.63 10.75
CA VAL A 70 -12.70 6.76 10.04
C VAL A 70 -12.94 8.07 10.80
N SER A 71 -14.18 8.30 11.27
CA SER A 71 -14.54 9.47 12.06
C SER A 71 -13.74 9.53 13.38
N SER A 72 -13.68 8.42 14.12
CA SER A 72 -12.89 8.33 15.36
C SER A 72 -11.40 8.57 15.11
N LEU A 73 -10.83 7.98 14.06
CA LEU A 73 -9.43 8.14 13.70
C LEU A 73 -9.09 9.60 13.36
N ILE A 74 -9.95 10.28 12.59
CA ILE A 74 -9.75 11.68 12.22
C ILE A 74 -9.88 12.60 13.44
N LYS A 75 -10.86 12.36 14.32
CA LYS A 75 -11.07 13.15 15.54
C LYS A 75 -9.90 13.02 16.53
N SER A 76 -9.34 11.82 16.68
CA SER A 76 -8.17 11.60 17.53
C SER A 76 -6.84 11.98 16.85
N CYS A 77 -6.87 12.40 15.58
CA CYS A 77 -5.64 12.65 14.82
C CYS A 77 -4.97 13.96 15.25
N PRO A 78 -3.69 13.94 15.68
CA PRO A 78 -2.97 15.18 15.89
C PRO A 78 -2.81 15.93 14.57
N SER A 79 -2.96 17.26 14.59
CA SER A 79 -2.92 18.13 13.39
C SER A 79 -1.64 17.92 12.57
N ASP A 80 -0.52 17.83 13.28
CA ASP A 80 0.55 16.86 13.13
C ASP A 80 0.63 15.93 11.91
N LEU A 81 -0.21 14.92 12.02
CA LEU A 81 -0.26 13.68 11.27
C LEU A 81 -1.43 13.69 10.29
N LEU A 82 -2.36 14.64 10.44
CA LEU A 82 -3.60 14.72 9.68
C LEU A 82 -3.36 14.78 8.17
N GLY A 83 -2.35 15.53 7.69
CA GLY A 83 -1.98 15.54 6.27
C GLY A 83 -1.55 14.16 5.75
N HIS A 84 -0.85 13.36 6.57
CA HIS A 84 -0.47 11.99 6.20
C HIS A 84 -1.67 11.04 6.19
N ILE A 85 -2.58 11.17 7.17
CA ILE A 85 -3.83 10.40 7.22
C ILE A 85 -4.71 10.74 6.02
N TRP A 86 -4.85 12.01 5.67
CA TRP A 86 -5.57 12.45 4.47
C TRP A 86 -4.99 11.85 3.19
N LEU A 87 -3.67 11.89 2.99
CA LEU A 87 -3.03 11.28 1.83
C LEU A 87 -3.30 9.78 1.71
N CYS A 88 -3.23 9.04 2.83
CA CYS A 88 -3.35 7.58 2.82
C CYS A 88 -4.80 7.08 2.83
N LEU A 89 -5.66 7.68 3.67
CA LEU A 89 -7.01 7.23 3.94
C LEU A 89 -8.04 7.92 3.05
N CYS A 90 -7.88 9.21 2.73
CA CYS A 90 -8.77 9.90 1.81
C CYS A 90 -8.34 9.67 0.35
N LEU A 91 -7.09 10.01 0.00
CA LEU A 91 -6.59 9.96 -1.39
C LEU A 91 -5.98 8.61 -1.77
N GLY A 92 -5.92 7.66 -0.83
CA GLY A 92 -5.52 6.29 -1.09
C GLY A 92 -4.05 6.10 -1.44
N LEU A 93 -3.14 7.03 -1.14
CA LEU A 93 -1.71 6.82 -1.36
C LEU A 93 -1.18 5.63 -0.55
N ARG A 94 -0.17 4.94 -1.08
CA ARG A 94 0.59 3.98 -0.27
C ARG A 94 1.40 4.76 0.77
N VAL A 95 1.57 4.19 1.97
CA VAL A 95 2.40 4.81 3.03
C VAL A 95 3.78 5.20 2.49
N ALA A 96 4.42 4.34 1.70
CA ALA A 96 5.73 4.63 1.10
C ALA A 96 5.72 5.81 0.10
N GLU A 97 4.59 6.08 -0.56
CA GLU A 97 4.44 7.24 -1.44
C GLU A 97 4.17 8.50 -0.61
N ALA A 98 3.26 8.40 0.38
CA ALA A 98 2.91 9.51 1.27
C ALA A 98 4.08 9.98 2.16
N MET A 99 5.09 9.13 2.36
CA MET A 99 6.32 9.47 3.07
C MET A 99 7.30 10.34 2.26
N LYS A 100 7.19 10.33 0.92
CA LYS A 100 8.07 11.08 0.01
C LYS A 100 7.42 12.39 -0.40
N VAL A 101 7.17 13.23 0.60
CA VAL A 101 6.37 14.45 0.46
C VAL A 101 6.97 15.44 -0.54
N GLU A 102 8.30 15.44 -0.72
CA GLU A 102 9.05 16.22 -1.70
C GLU A 102 8.72 15.87 -3.16
N HIS A 103 8.05 14.74 -3.38
CA HIS A 103 7.58 14.29 -4.69
C HIS A 103 6.07 14.44 -4.87
N LEU A 104 5.40 15.11 -3.93
CA LEU A 104 3.98 15.43 -3.97
C LEU A 104 3.80 16.92 -4.26
N SER A 105 2.84 17.26 -5.12
CA SER A 105 2.49 18.65 -5.41
C SER A 105 0.99 18.78 -5.54
N VAL A 106 0.39 19.72 -4.82
CA VAL A 106 -1.03 20.04 -4.93
C VAL A 106 -1.18 21.33 -5.73
N LYS A 107 -1.93 21.30 -6.83
CA LYS A 107 -2.25 22.49 -7.63
C LYS A 107 -3.54 22.31 -8.42
N GLY A 108 -4.31 23.40 -8.55
CA GLY A 108 -5.52 23.44 -9.38
C GLY A 108 -6.59 22.41 -9.02
N GLY A 109 -6.72 22.02 -7.74
CA GLY A 109 -7.67 20.98 -7.32
C GLY A 109 -7.18 19.54 -7.53
N TYR A 110 -5.89 19.35 -7.82
CA TYR A 110 -5.30 18.02 -8.02
C TYR A 110 -4.10 17.78 -7.11
N LEU A 111 -3.92 16.53 -6.68
CA LEU A 111 -2.65 16.01 -6.14
C LEU A 111 -1.87 15.31 -7.24
N ILE A 112 -0.64 15.75 -7.47
CA ILE A 112 0.31 15.14 -8.40
C ILE A 112 1.30 14.31 -7.60
N VAL A 113 1.35 13.01 -7.91
CA VAL A 113 2.33 12.08 -7.36
C VAL A 113 3.43 11.87 -8.39
N GLY A 114 4.63 12.35 -8.08
CA GLY A 114 5.80 12.23 -8.95
C GLY A 114 6.28 10.78 -9.12
N ALA A 115 7.00 10.53 -10.23
CA ALA A 115 7.54 9.21 -10.54
C ALA A 115 8.41 8.65 -9.40
N ASN A 116 9.20 9.51 -8.75
CA ASN A 116 10.11 9.12 -7.69
C ASN A 116 9.40 8.77 -6.37
N ALA A 117 8.13 9.15 -6.21
CA ALA A 117 7.29 8.69 -5.10
C ALA A 117 6.87 7.22 -5.29
N ALA A 118 6.48 6.83 -6.51
CA ALA A 118 5.87 5.55 -6.80
C ALA A 118 6.89 4.41 -7.03
N LYS A 119 6.57 3.21 -6.55
CA LYS A 119 7.40 1.99 -6.75
C LYS A 119 7.59 1.67 -8.25
N THR A 120 6.60 1.96 -9.08
CA THR A 120 6.57 1.68 -10.52
C THR A 120 7.16 2.81 -11.36
N LYS A 121 7.63 3.90 -10.74
CA LYS A 121 8.08 5.13 -11.43
C LYS A 121 7.00 5.80 -12.31
N SER A 122 5.73 5.43 -12.17
CA SER A 122 4.63 6.06 -12.89
C SER A 122 4.15 7.31 -12.15
N ARG A 123 4.06 8.43 -12.87
CA ARG A 123 3.37 9.64 -12.37
C ARG A 123 1.87 9.39 -12.38
N ARG A 124 1.14 9.98 -11.44
CA ARG A 124 -0.33 10.03 -11.48
C ARG A 124 -0.86 11.33 -10.92
N VAL A 125 -2.06 11.67 -11.34
CA VAL A 125 -2.80 12.85 -10.91
C VAL A 125 -4.09 12.36 -10.27
N LEU A 126 -4.38 12.85 -9.07
CA LEU A 126 -5.58 12.53 -8.32
C LEU A 126 -6.42 13.80 -8.21
N ASP A 127 -7.71 13.69 -8.51
CA ASP A 127 -8.69 14.72 -8.16
C ASP A 127 -8.76 14.89 -6.65
N LEU A 128 -8.80 16.13 -6.19
CA LEU A 128 -9.15 16.43 -4.81
C LEU A 128 -10.67 16.53 -4.70
N PRO A 129 -11.28 15.94 -3.65
CA PRO A 129 -12.65 16.28 -3.31
C PRO A 129 -12.78 17.79 -3.06
N GLU A 130 -13.99 18.29 -3.25
CA GLU A 130 -14.29 19.71 -3.04
C GLU A 130 -13.89 20.14 -1.61
N HIS A 131 -13.43 21.38 -1.42
CA HIS A 131 -13.01 21.95 -0.13
C HIS A 131 -11.82 21.26 0.58
N HIS A 132 -11.26 20.17 0.07
CA HIS A 132 -10.11 19.48 0.67
C HIS A 132 -8.76 20.19 0.47
N GLY A 133 -8.70 21.30 -0.26
CA GLY A 133 -7.46 22.01 -0.56
C GLY A 133 -6.65 22.44 0.67
N HIS A 134 -7.31 22.68 1.81
CA HIS A 134 -6.64 23.08 3.05
C HIS A 134 -5.73 21.99 3.63
N TYR A 135 -6.04 20.69 3.45
CA TYR A 135 -5.19 19.58 3.90
C TYR A 135 -3.81 19.57 3.23
N ALA A 136 -3.69 20.18 2.04
CA ALA A 136 -2.41 20.30 1.35
C ALA A 136 -1.37 21.04 2.19
N SER A 137 -1.79 22.04 2.97
CA SER A 137 -0.90 22.79 3.88
C SER A 137 -0.41 21.98 5.07
N LEU A 138 -1.07 20.85 5.38
CA LEU A 138 -0.73 19.95 6.49
C LEU A 138 0.21 18.81 6.08
N ILE A 139 0.52 18.69 4.78
CA ILE A 139 1.47 17.69 4.28
C ILE A 139 2.88 18.06 4.74
N ARG A 140 3.51 17.16 5.49
CA ARG A 140 4.89 17.32 5.97
C ARG A 140 5.59 15.98 6.18
N PRO A 141 6.93 15.95 6.16
CA PRO A 141 7.70 14.75 6.50
C PRO A 141 7.29 14.22 7.87
N GLN A 142 7.16 12.90 7.99
CA GLN A 142 6.77 12.25 9.24
C GLN A 142 7.96 11.53 9.86
N VAL A 143 8.20 11.76 11.14
CA VAL A 143 9.18 11.03 11.94
C VAL A 143 8.46 10.04 12.85
N ASN A 144 9.11 8.91 13.16
CA ASN A 144 8.55 7.88 14.04
C ASN A 144 7.14 7.39 13.66
N LEU A 145 6.80 7.43 12.37
CA LEU A 145 5.44 7.21 11.86
C LEU A 145 4.79 5.94 12.42
N LYS A 146 5.54 4.82 12.47
CA LYS A 146 5.02 3.55 13.02
C LYS A 146 4.51 3.71 14.45
N LYS A 147 5.29 4.35 15.34
CA LYS A 147 4.90 4.57 16.74
C LYS A 147 3.69 5.49 16.83
N ARG A 148 3.68 6.55 16.04
CA ARG A 148 2.58 7.52 15.99
C ARG A 148 1.27 6.91 15.50
N MET A 149 1.32 6.09 14.45
CA MET A 149 0.15 5.38 13.94
C MET A 149 -0.41 4.38 14.95
N LEU A 150 0.45 3.73 15.75
CA LEU A 150 0.01 2.86 16.83
C LEU A 150 -0.72 3.66 17.93
N SER A 151 -0.14 4.77 18.38
CA SER A 151 -0.79 5.68 19.36
C SER A 151 -2.15 6.14 18.86
N LEU A 152 -2.21 6.64 17.61
CA LEU A 152 -3.44 7.12 17.01
C LEU A 152 -4.50 6.01 16.90
N ARG A 153 -4.10 4.80 16.51
CA ARG A 153 -5.01 3.66 16.44
C ARG A 153 -5.60 3.37 17.83
N ASP A 154 -4.75 3.30 18.84
CA ASP A 154 -5.17 2.97 20.21
C ASP A 154 -6.10 4.09 20.76
N GLU A 155 -5.78 5.36 20.52
CA GLU A 155 -6.61 6.52 20.87
C GLU A 155 -7.95 6.59 20.11
N SER A 156 -8.00 6.03 18.90
CA SER A 156 -9.23 5.94 18.10
C SER A 156 -10.13 4.76 18.48
N GLY A 157 -9.66 3.86 19.34
CA GLY A 157 -10.40 2.66 19.76
C GLY A 157 -10.50 1.56 18.70
N ILE A 158 -9.72 1.64 17.62
CA ILE A 158 -9.76 0.67 16.52
C ILE A 158 -8.93 -0.56 16.88
N THR A 159 -9.58 -1.69 17.14
CA THR A 159 -8.92 -2.93 17.59
C THR A 159 -8.36 -3.75 16.43
N ASN A 160 -9.01 -3.72 15.27
CA ASN A 160 -8.58 -4.45 14.08
C ASN A 160 -7.93 -3.50 13.08
N TRP A 161 -6.67 -3.76 12.73
CA TRP A 161 -5.93 -2.96 11.75
C TRP A 161 -5.27 -3.84 10.68
N PRO A 162 -6.05 -4.30 9.69
CA PRO A 162 -5.55 -5.09 8.58
C PRO A 162 -4.41 -4.39 7.84
N ARG A 163 -3.54 -5.18 7.22
CA ARG A 163 -2.45 -4.63 6.40
C ARG A 163 -3.03 -3.80 5.26
N ASN A 164 -2.53 -2.57 5.09
CA ASN A 164 -2.97 -1.60 4.08
C ASN A 164 -4.43 -1.15 4.20
N VAL A 165 -5.07 -1.31 5.38
CA VAL A 165 -6.49 -0.98 5.57
C VAL A 165 -6.87 0.44 5.12
N MET A 166 -6.01 1.45 5.37
CA MET A 166 -6.29 2.82 4.92
C MET A 166 -6.43 2.92 3.39
N ARG A 167 -5.53 2.27 2.64
CA ARG A 167 -5.59 2.25 1.18
C ARG A 167 -6.77 1.42 0.68
N HIS A 168 -7.11 0.33 1.35
CA HIS A 168 -8.27 -0.50 1.00
C HIS A 168 -9.58 0.26 1.19
N THR A 169 -9.70 0.99 2.30
CA THR A 169 -10.82 1.89 2.60
C THR A 169 -10.95 2.96 1.51
N ALA A 170 -9.87 3.72 1.26
CA ALA A 170 -9.85 4.75 0.21
C ALA A 170 -10.22 4.19 -1.17
N ALA A 171 -9.64 3.05 -1.55
CA ALA A 171 -9.87 2.47 -2.87
C ALA A 171 -11.32 2.02 -3.07
N SER A 172 -11.98 1.56 -2.02
CA SER A 172 -13.39 1.15 -2.07
C SER A 172 -14.30 2.34 -2.28
N HIS A 173 -14.10 3.43 -1.52
CA HIS A 173 -14.89 4.66 -1.67
C HIS A 173 -14.62 5.39 -2.99
N TRP A 174 -13.37 5.43 -3.47
CA TRP A 174 -13.06 6.02 -4.79
C TRP A 174 -13.61 5.20 -5.96
N LEU A 175 -13.59 3.86 -5.86
CA LEU A 175 -14.22 3.01 -6.86
C LEU A 175 -15.73 3.26 -6.94
N ASN A 176 -16.38 3.38 -5.79
CA ASN A 176 -17.79 3.74 -5.73
C ASN A 176 -18.03 5.17 -6.25
N ARG A 177 -17.24 6.17 -5.83
CA ARG A 177 -17.41 7.56 -6.29
C ARG A 177 -17.25 7.71 -7.81
N LEU A 178 -16.28 7.03 -8.40
CA LEU A 178 -15.97 7.15 -9.84
C LEU A 178 -16.84 6.23 -10.71
N GLN A 179 -17.51 5.23 -10.13
CA GLN A 179 -18.36 4.26 -10.83
C GLN A 179 -17.67 3.56 -12.04
N SER A 180 -16.33 3.56 -12.08
CA SER A 180 -15.53 2.93 -13.12
C SER A 180 -14.22 2.39 -12.54
N ALA A 181 -13.93 1.12 -12.80
CA ALA A 181 -12.69 0.48 -12.37
C ALA A 181 -11.47 1.06 -13.10
N GLU A 182 -11.64 1.48 -14.35
CA GLU A 182 -10.61 2.10 -15.18
C GLU A 182 -10.27 3.50 -14.67
N ALA A 183 -11.29 4.32 -14.39
CA ALA A 183 -11.11 5.65 -13.81
C ALA A 183 -10.44 5.55 -12.42
N ALA A 184 -10.93 4.66 -11.56
CA ALA A 184 -10.34 4.44 -10.25
C ALA A 184 -8.92 3.85 -10.32
N ALA A 185 -8.61 3.03 -11.33
CA ALA A 185 -7.28 2.48 -11.56
C ALA A 185 -6.28 3.59 -11.91
N LEU A 186 -6.67 4.48 -12.83
CA LEU A 186 -5.90 5.65 -13.23
C LEU A 186 -5.66 6.57 -12.03
N HIS A 187 -6.72 6.88 -11.29
CA HIS A 187 -6.69 7.77 -10.14
C HIS A 187 -5.81 7.20 -9.00
N LEU A 188 -6.00 5.94 -8.60
CA LEU A 188 -5.31 5.36 -7.44
C LEU A 188 -3.94 4.72 -7.75
N GLY A 189 -3.57 4.61 -9.03
CA GLY A 189 -2.40 3.86 -9.46
C GLY A 189 -2.50 2.36 -9.10
N ASN A 190 -3.62 1.76 -9.50
CA ASN A 190 -3.93 0.33 -9.39
C ASN A 190 -4.19 -0.26 -10.79
N SER A 191 -4.27 -1.58 -10.90
CA SER A 191 -4.83 -2.23 -12.10
C SER A 191 -6.36 -2.37 -11.97
N PRO A 192 -7.15 -2.21 -13.04
CA PRO A 192 -8.60 -2.41 -13.01
C PRO A 192 -9.00 -3.80 -12.48
N VAL A 193 -8.26 -4.84 -12.88
CA VAL A 193 -8.48 -6.24 -12.42
C VAL A 193 -8.37 -6.35 -10.90
N MET A 194 -7.35 -5.73 -10.30
CA MET A 194 -7.22 -5.69 -8.85
C MET A 194 -8.38 -4.95 -8.21
N LEU A 195 -8.83 -3.82 -8.78
CA LEU A 195 -9.94 -3.07 -8.18
C LEU A 195 -11.25 -3.86 -8.21
N HIS A 196 -11.57 -4.47 -9.36
CA HIS A 196 -12.76 -5.28 -9.53
C HIS A 196 -12.75 -6.50 -8.60
N ARG A 197 -11.61 -7.19 -8.48
CA ARG A 197 -11.47 -8.36 -7.60
C ARG A 197 -11.61 -8.04 -6.11
N HIS A 198 -11.21 -6.86 -5.70
CA HIS A 198 -10.90 -6.59 -4.29
C HIS A 198 -11.77 -5.54 -3.62
N TYR A 199 -12.39 -4.64 -4.38
CA TYR A 199 -13.13 -3.52 -3.78
C TYR A 199 -14.54 -3.34 -4.34
N LYS A 200 -14.93 -4.15 -5.33
CA LYS A 200 -16.29 -4.11 -5.87
C LYS A 200 -17.29 -4.55 -4.79
N ALA A 201 -18.33 -3.76 -4.58
CA ALA A 201 -19.40 -4.01 -3.62
C ALA A 201 -18.98 -4.08 -2.14
N LEU A 202 -17.81 -3.51 -1.77
CA LEU A 202 -17.43 -3.38 -0.36
C LEU A 202 -18.12 -2.21 0.36
N VAL A 203 -18.55 -1.20 -0.40
CA VAL A 203 -19.23 -0.01 0.13
C VAL A 203 -20.37 0.41 -0.80
N THR A 204 -21.44 0.90 -0.20
CA THR A 204 -22.57 1.53 -0.85
C THR A 204 -22.26 2.97 -1.25
N LYS A 205 -23.17 3.56 -2.04
CA LYS A 205 -23.09 4.97 -2.41
C LYS A 205 -23.20 5.87 -1.17
N ASP A 206 -24.18 5.62 -0.32
CA ASP A 206 -24.44 6.39 0.90
C ASP A 206 -23.24 6.33 1.86
N GLU A 207 -22.64 5.16 2.06
CA GLU A 207 -21.41 5.03 2.85
C GLU A 207 -20.24 5.83 2.24
N SER A 208 -20.17 5.93 0.91
CA SER A 208 -19.12 6.70 0.25
C SER A 208 -19.36 8.21 0.36
N GLU A 209 -20.60 8.66 0.27
CA GLU A 209 -20.96 10.06 0.51
C GLU A 209 -20.66 10.46 1.95
N GLU A 210 -21.04 9.63 2.93
CA GLU A 210 -20.70 9.84 4.35
C GLU A 210 -19.18 9.86 4.54
N PHE A 211 -18.44 8.91 3.95
CA PHE A 211 -16.98 8.84 4.06
C PHE A 211 -16.30 10.16 3.68
N PHE A 212 -16.66 10.73 2.52
CA PHE A 212 -16.10 12.01 2.09
C PHE A 212 -16.62 13.17 2.97
N GLY A 213 -17.88 13.13 3.39
CA GLY A 213 -18.47 14.14 4.28
C GLY A 213 -17.82 14.21 5.66
N ILE A 214 -17.24 13.12 6.19
CA ILE A 214 -16.48 13.14 7.45
C ILE A 214 -15.28 14.09 7.35
N TRP A 215 -14.59 14.10 6.21
CA TRP A 215 -13.46 15.00 5.98
C TRP A 215 -13.93 16.46 5.94
N ASP A 216 -15.01 16.75 5.23
CA ASP A 216 -15.58 18.11 5.16
C ASP A 216 -16.01 18.66 6.53
N GLN A 217 -16.58 17.81 7.38
CA GLN A 217 -17.04 18.20 8.71
C GLN A 217 -15.89 18.49 9.67
N HIS A 218 -14.78 17.74 9.58
CA HIS A 218 -13.61 17.97 10.43
C HIS A 218 -13.06 19.40 10.31
N VAL A 219 -13.13 19.98 9.11
CA VAL A 219 -12.74 21.38 8.84
C VAL A 219 -13.58 22.38 9.63
N LYS A 220 -14.87 22.11 9.79
CA LYS A 220 -15.82 23.03 10.41
C LYS A 220 -15.64 23.10 11.93
N THR A 221 -15.19 22.01 12.55
CA THR A 221 -14.98 21.91 14.00
C THR A 221 -13.61 22.41 14.45
N ALA A 222 -12.64 22.54 13.53
CA ALA A 222 -11.28 23.00 13.82
C ALA A 222 -11.10 24.53 13.70
N LYS A 223 -12.15 25.26 13.31
CA LYS A 223 -12.24 26.72 13.36
C LYS A 223 -12.92 27.15 14.65
#